data_AF-A0A927MHQ6-F1
#
_entry.id   AF-A0A927MHQ6-F1
#
_cell.length_a   1.000
_cell.length_b   1.000
_cell.length_c   1.000
_cell.angle_alpha   90.00
_cell.angle_beta   90.00
_cell.angle_gamma   90.00
#
_symmetry.space_group_name_H-M   'P 1'
#
loop_
_entity.id
_entity.type
_entity.pdbx_description
1 polymer ?
#
loop_
_entity_poly.entity_id
_entity_poly.type
_entity_poly.pdbx_seq_one_letter_code
_entity_poly.pdbx_strand_id
1 'polypeptide(L)'
;MKAYQKFVIYFLDDPTWEKRKDGPPLELFDRMTAEERQAAEEELLRIVSLRDNWPVIALGYLRSHKAKDILYELLPGAEGEMKVDIALALWRIGRDEELVDIALNASRTEESPFQLINMLYSLARFGVPETEERIEQLLDHEDDLVSYNARQALRQLRKKRK
;
A
#
# COMPACT_ATOMS: atom_id res chain seq x y z
N MET A 1 22.66 7.90 -12.19
CA MET A 1 22.47 7.04 -11.01
C MET A 1 21.51 5.92 -11.37
N LYS A 2 21.91 4.66 -11.13
CA LYS A 2 21.09 3.48 -11.43
C LYS A 2 19.84 3.44 -10.54
N ALA A 3 18.83 2.67 -10.94
CA ALA A 3 17.60 2.53 -10.19
C ALA A 3 17.85 1.98 -8.78
N TYR A 4 18.61 0.88 -8.66
CA TYR A 4 18.98 0.31 -7.37
C TYR A 4 19.70 1.29 -6.44
N GLN A 5 20.62 2.10 -6.96
CA GLN A 5 21.33 3.11 -6.16
C GLN A 5 20.39 4.16 -5.58
N LYS A 6 19.35 4.57 -6.32
CA LYS A 6 18.32 5.48 -5.80
C LYS A 6 17.53 4.83 -4.67
N PHE A 7 17.22 3.53 -4.78
CA PHE A 7 16.53 2.80 -3.73
C PHE A 7 17.36 2.77 -2.45
N VAL A 8 18.64 2.39 -2.55
CA VAL A 8 19.57 2.37 -1.40
C VAL A 8 19.65 3.75 -0.75
N ILE A 9 19.93 4.79 -1.54
CA ILE A 9 20.13 6.16 -1.00
C ILE A 9 18.86 6.73 -0.36
N TYR A 10 17.71 6.58 -1.02
CA TYR A 10 16.48 7.24 -0.56
C TYR A 10 15.69 6.43 0.46
N PHE A 11 16.07 5.18 0.72
CA PHE A 11 15.29 4.31 1.59
C PHE A 11 16.13 3.57 2.65
N LEU A 12 17.28 3.02 2.27
CA LEU A 12 18.11 2.24 3.20
C LEU A 12 19.08 3.15 3.98
N ASP A 13 19.68 4.12 3.29
CA ASP A 13 20.69 5.01 3.86
C ASP A 13 20.11 6.33 4.43
N ASP A 14 18.81 6.59 4.26
CA ASP A 14 18.20 7.84 4.72
C ASP A 14 17.99 7.82 6.25
N PRO A 15 18.61 8.75 7.00
CA PRO A 15 18.73 8.64 8.46
C PRO A 15 17.44 8.92 9.25
N THR A 16 16.39 9.49 8.66
CA THR A 16 15.19 9.86 9.43
C THR A 16 13.90 9.32 8.84
N TRP A 17 12.96 8.96 9.74
CA TRP A 17 11.64 8.46 9.36
C TRP A 17 10.90 9.47 8.48
N GLU A 18 11.00 10.78 8.74
CA GLU A 18 10.28 11.82 7.99
C GLU A 18 10.62 11.83 6.50
N LYS A 19 11.85 11.47 6.15
CA LYS A 19 12.31 11.38 4.77
C LYS A 19 11.99 10.03 4.13
N ARG A 20 11.96 8.99 4.94
CA ARG A 20 11.73 7.61 4.51
C ARG A 20 10.25 7.24 4.36
N LYS A 21 9.34 7.87 5.11
CA LYS A 21 7.93 7.45 5.27
C LYS A 21 7.15 7.30 3.95
N ASP A 22 7.44 8.12 2.95
CA ASP A 22 6.79 8.04 1.63
C ASP A 22 7.54 7.10 0.67
N GLY A 23 8.78 6.76 1.04
CA GLY A 23 9.79 6.03 0.28
C GLY A 23 10.01 6.52 -1.15
N PRO A 24 10.90 5.87 -1.91
CA PRO A 24 11.08 6.19 -3.32
C PRO A 24 9.84 5.79 -4.15
N PRO A 25 9.64 6.37 -5.34
CA PRO A 25 8.60 5.93 -6.26
C PRO A 25 8.75 4.44 -6.59
N LEU A 26 7.65 3.69 -6.53
CA LEU A 26 7.65 2.23 -6.75
C LEU A 26 8.08 1.86 -8.17
N GLU A 27 7.82 2.73 -9.15
CA GLU A 27 8.20 2.57 -10.56
C GLU A 27 9.73 2.57 -10.76
N LEU A 28 10.49 2.86 -9.71
CA LEU A 28 11.93 2.62 -9.68
C LEU A 28 12.26 1.13 -9.87
N PHE A 29 11.46 0.22 -9.29
CA PHE A 29 11.66 -1.23 -9.41
C PHE A 29 11.51 -1.74 -10.84
N ASP A 30 10.68 -1.09 -11.67
CA ASP A 30 10.50 -1.43 -13.09
C ASP A 30 11.77 -1.16 -13.93
N ARG A 31 12.71 -0.37 -13.40
CA ARG A 31 13.94 0.04 -14.07
C ARG A 31 15.17 -0.72 -13.56
N MET A 32 14.98 -1.64 -12.63
CA MET A 32 16.04 -2.48 -12.08
C MET A 32 16.28 -3.71 -12.97
N THR A 33 17.51 -4.22 -13.00
CA THR A 33 17.76 -5.57 -13.53
C THR A 33 17.11 -6.63 -12.63
N ALA A 34 17.06 -7.88 -13.09
CA ALA A 34 16.52 -8.97 -12.27
C ALA A 34 17.30 -9.12 -10.95
N GLU A 35 18.63 -9.00 -11.01
CA GLU A 35 19.53 -9.10 -9.86
C GLU A 35 19.34 -7.92 -8.90
N GLU A 36 19.24 -6.71 -9.42
CA GLU A 36 18.97 -5.50 -8.62
C GLU A 36 17.60 -5.59 -7.93
N ARG A 37 16.58 -6.07 -8.65
CA ARG A 37 15.23 -6.24 -8.11
C ARG A 37 15.19 -7.33 -7.04
N GLN A 38 15.92 -8.43 -7.23
CA GLN A 38 16.04 -9.47 -6.22
C GLN A 38 16.76 -8.96 -4.96
N ALA A 39 17.87 -8.23 -5.12
CA ALA A 39 18.57 -7.65 -3.99
C ALA A 39 17.68 -6.67 -3.21
N ALA A 40 16.91 -5.83 -3.91
CA ALA A 40 15.96 -4.93 -3.26
C ALA A 40 14.83 -5.68 -2.54
N GLU A 41 14.29 -6.75 -3.12
CA GLU A 41 13.32 -7.64 -2.45
C GLU A 41 13.89 -8.20 -1.13
N GLU A 42 15.13 -8.69 -1.14
CA GLU A 42 15.81 -9.26 0.03
C GLU A 42 16.07 -8.22 1.14
N GLU A 43 16.40 -6.97 0.77
CA GLU A 43 16.48 -5.87 1.74
C GLU A 43 15.13 -5.58 2.37
N LEU A 44 14.06 -5.49 1.57
CA LEU A 44 12.71 -5.21 2.04
C LEU A 44 12.19 -6.30 3.00
N LEU A 45 12.41 -7.58 2.66
CA LEU A 45 12.03 -8.71 3.51
C LEU A 45 12.72 -8.67 4.87
N ARG A 46 13.95 -8.14 4.96
CA ARG A 46 14.68 -8.01 6.22
C ARG A 46 14.14 -6.93 7.15
N ILE A 47 13.49 -5.90 6.61
CA ILE A 47 13.13 -4.69 7.36
C ILE A 47 11.62 -4.46 7.47
N VAL A 48 10.80 -5.24 6.76
CA VAL A 48 9.33 -5.13 6.82
C VAL A 48 8.84 -5.32 8.26
N SER A 49 7.99 -4.40 8.71
CA SER A 49 7.44 -4.39 10.07
C SER A 49 6.18 -3.51 10.13
N LEU A 50 5.48 -3.52 11.27
CA LEU A 50 4.31 -2.65 11.50
C LEU A 50 4.65 -1.17 11.74
N ARG A 51 5.94 -0.79 11.75
CA ARG A 51 6.36 0.61 12.03
C ARG A 51 6.49 1.46 10.76
N ASP A 52 6.51 0.83 9.60
CA ASP A 52 6.73 1.47 8.31
C ASP A 52 5.95 0.67 7.25
N ASN A 53 4.92 1.27 6.66
CA ASN A 53 4.09 0.61 5.65
C ASN A 53 4.78 0.57 4.28
N TRP A 54 5.81 1.39 4.04
CA TRP A 54 6.40 1.45 2.71
C TRP A 54 7.03 0.13 2.26
N PRO A 55 7.78 -0.64 3.09
CA PRO A 55 8.21 -1.99 2.74
C PRO A 55 7.08 -2.94 2.37
N VAL A 56 5.95 -2.89 3.09
CA VAL A 56 4.76 -3.69 2.78
C VAL A 56 4.23 -3.34 1.39
N ILE A 57 4.06 -2.05 1.11
CA ILE A 57 3.58 -1.53 -0.17
C ILE A 57 4.52 -1.96 -1.31
N ALA A 58 5.84 -1.84 -1.10
CA ALA A 58 6.87 -2.20 -2.06
C ALA A 58 6.87 -3.71 -2.36
N LEU A 59 6.79 -4.57 -1.34
CA LEU A 59 6.69 -6.02 -1.51
C LEU A 59 5.42 -6.43 -2.28
N GLY A 60 4.30 -5.75 -2.01
CA GLY A 60 3.06 -5.92 -2.77
C GLY A 60 3.17 -5.48 -4.23
N TYR A 61 3.87 -4.38 -4.51
CA TYR A 61 4.17 -3.91 -5.86
C TYR A 61 5.05 -4.89 -6.63
N LEU A 62 6.08 -5.42 -5.97
CA LEU A 62 6.97 -6.43 -6.53
C LEU A 62 6.30 -7.78 -6.77
N ARG A 63 5.12 -8.01 -6.17
CA ARG A 63 4.42 -9.30 -6.09
C ARG A 63 5.32 -10.37 -5.47
N SER A 64 6.00 -10.01 -4.38
CA SER A 64 6.94 -10.91 -3.69
C SER A 64 6.22 -12.11 -3.07
N HIS A 65 6.35 -13.28 -3.68
CA HIS A 65 5.83 -14.52 -3.09
C HIS A 65 6.55 -14.88 -1.78
N LYS A 66 7.83 -14.49 -1.64
CA LYS A 66 8.62 -14.69 -0.43
C LYS A 66 8.07 -13.91 0.76
N ALA A 67 7.34 -12.81 0.51
CA ALA A 67 6.76 -11.99 1.57
C ALA A 67 5.46 -12.54 2.15
N LYS A 68 4.85 -13.58 1.57
CA LYS A 68 3.53 -14.07 2.00
C LYS A 68 3.48 -14.37 3.50
N ASP A 69 4.39 -15.22 3.98
CA ASP A 69 4.33 -15.73 5.34
C ASP A 69 4.50 -14.59 6.37
N ILE A 70 5.50 -13.73 6.18
CA ILE A 70 5.73 -12.58 7.06
C ILE A 70 4.59 -11.56 7.02
N LEU A 71 3.97 -11.33 5.85
CA LEU A 71 2.83 -10.41 5.76
C LEU A 71 1.58 -10.99 6.44
N TYR A 72 1.31 -12.29 6.33
CA TYR A 72 0.25 -12.94 7.10
C TYR A 72 0.55 -12.96 8.61
N GLU A 73 1.80 -13.05 9.03
CA GLU A 73 2.19 -12.93 10.43
C GLU A 73 1.95 -11.53 10.99
N LEU A 74 2.20 -10.48 10.21
CA LEU A 74 2.00 -9.09 10.61
C LEU A 74 0.52 -8.68 10.62
N LEU A 75 -0.30 -9.25 9.73
CA LEU A 75 -1.69 -8.83 9.50
C LEU A 75 -2.59 -8.79 10.76
N PRO A 76 -2.57 -9.79 11.67
CA PRO A 76 -3.39 -9.78 12.88
C PRO A 76 -3.07 -8.62 13.82
N GLY A 77 -1.81 -8.18 13.88
CA GLY A 77 -1.36 -7.08 14.74
C GLY A 77 -1.48 -5.70 14.10
N ALA A 78 -1.84 -5.63 12.81
CA ALA A 78 -1.98 -4.36 12.10
C ALA A 78 -3.32 -3.68 12.39
N GLU A 79 -3.36 -2.36 12.30
CA GLU A 79 -4.56 -1.54 12.45
C GLU A 79 -4.57 -0.45 11.39
N GLY A 80 -5.72 0.22 11.21
CA GLY A 80 -5.86 1.36 10.32
C GLY A 80 -5.30 1.13 8.91
N GLU A 81 -4.60 2.13 8.38
CA GLU A 81 -3.97 2.12 7.06
C GLU A 81 -3.03 0.92 6.87
N MET A 82 -2.23 0.58 7.88
CA MET A 82 -1.28 -0.53 7.80
C MET A 82 -1.98 -1.86 7.50
N LYS A 83 -3.14 -2.12 8.12
CA LYS A 83 -3.93 -3.34 7.87
C LYS A 83 -4.41 -3.40 6.42
N VAL A 84 -4.87 -2.27 5.87
CA VAL A 84 -5.30 -2.15 4.47
C VAL A 84 -4.12 -2.34 3.52
N ASP A 85 -2.95 -1.80 3.83
CA ASP A 85 -1.75 -1.94 3.00
C ASP A 85 -1.21 -3.37 2.98
N ILE A 86 -1.20 -4.07 4.12
CA ILE A 86 -0.82 -5.49 4.18
C ILE A 86 -1.81 -6.34 3.37
N ALA A 87 -3.12 -6.11 3.55
CA ALA A 87 -4.15 -6.81 2.79
C ALA A 87 -4.01 -6.56 1.28
N LEU A 88 -3.76 -5.32 0.85
CA LEU A 88 -3.52 -4.97 -0.54
C LEU A 88 -2.25 -5.64 -1.09
N ALA A 89 -1.17 -5.69 -0.31
CA ALA A 89 0.06 -6.33 -0.71
C ALA A 89 -0.15 -7.84 -0.93
N LEU A 90 -0.77 -8.53 0.02
CA LEU A 90 -1.15 -9.94 -0.09
C LEU A 90 -2.13 -10.18 -1.26
N TRP A 91 -3.10 -9.30 -1.49
CA TRP A 91 -4.02 -9.38 -2.62
C TRP A 91 -3.28 -9.31 -3.95
N ARG A 92 -2.29 -8.42 -4.08
CA ARG A 92 -1.47 -8.32 -5.30
C ARG A 92 -0.60 -9.55 -5.54
N ILE A 93 -0.18 -10.22 -4.47
CA ILE A 93 0.64 -11.44 -4.55
C ILE A 93 -0.22 -12.66 -4.89
N GLY A 94 -1.40 -12.80 -4.28
CA GLY A 94 -2.18 -14.04 -4.27
C GLY A 94 -3.59 -13.98 -4.83
N ARG A 95 -4.21 -12.80 -4.93
CA ARG A 95 -5.60 -12.59 -5.34
C ARG A 95 -6.64 -13.31 -4.47
N ASP A 96 -6.39 -13.37 -3.16
CA ASP A 96 -7.31 -13.93 -2.17
C ASP A 96 -8.40 -12.90 -1.79
N GLU A 97 -9.66 -13.21 -2.11
CA GLU A 97 -10.81 -12.31 -1.92
C GLU A 97 -11.06 -11.97 -0.44
N GLU A 98 -10.66 -12.84 0.50
CA GLU A 98 -10.79 -12.57 1.94
C GLU A 98 -10.01 -11.30 2.35
N LEU A 99 -8.94 -10.98 1.64
CA LEU A 99 -8.13 -9.78 1.89
C LEU A 99 -8.87 -8.49 1.49
N VAL A 100 -9.78 -8.58 0.51
CA VAL A 100 -10.67 -7.47 0.16
C VAL A 100 -11.62 -7.22 1.33
N ASP A 101 -12.22 -8.27 1.88
CA ASP A 101 -13.13 -8.17 3.03
C ASP A 101 -12.42 -7.60 4.27
N ILE A 102 -11.19 -8.03 4.54
CA ILE A 102 -10.37 -7.48 5.63
C ILE A 102 -10.13 -5.97 5.45
N ALA A 103 -9.76 -5.53 4.24
CA ALA A 103 -9.53 -4.12 3.94
C ALA A 103 -10.83 -3.29 4.05
N LEU A 104 -11.94 -3.83 3.54
CA LEU A 104 -13.25 -3.19 3.63
C LEU A 104 -13.69 -3.05 5.08
N ASN A 105 -13.56 -4.11 5.88
CA ASN A 105 -13.91 -4.08 7.29
C ASN A 105 -13.08 -3.05 8.06
N ALA A 106 -11.75 -3.04 7.87
CA ALA A 106 -10.88 -2.04 8.49
C ALA A 106 -11.31 -0.60 8.14
N SER A 107 -11.66 -0.35 6.87
CA SER A 107 -12.12 0.97 6.45
C SER A 107 -13.50 1.37 6.99
N ARG A 108 -14.35 0.41 7.36
CA ARG A 108 -15.69 0.67 7.90
C ARG A 108 -15.66 1.01 9.39
N THR A 109 -14.68 0.47 10.11
CA THR A 109 -14.51 0.67 11.54
C THR A 109 -13.53 1.79 11.89
N GLU A 110 -12.87 2.39 10.88
CA GLU A 110 -11.95 3.50 11.10
C GLU A 110 -12.71 4.80 11.35
N GLU A 111 -12.40 5.44 12.47
CA GLU A 111 -13.04 6.70 12.90
C GLU A 111 -12.17 7.90 12.56
N SER A 112 -10.86 7.73 12.36
CA SER A 112 -9.95 8.83 12.05
C SER A 112 -10.12 9.27 10.58
N PRO A 113 -10.53 10.52 10.31
CA PRO A 113 -10.62 11.03 8.94
C PRO A 113 -9.27 10.98 8.22
N PHE A 114 -8.17 11.17 8.95
CA PHE A 114 -6.82 11.08 8.39
C PHE A 114 -6.48 9.67 7.93
N GLN A 115 -6.75 8.64 8.75
CA GLN A 115 -6.53 7.25 8.36
C GLN A 115 -7.43 6.85 7.20
N LEU A 116 -8.71 7.25 7.22
CA LEU A 116 -9.63 7.02 6.11
C LEU A 116 -9.09 7.60 4.81
N ILE A 117 -8.60 8.85 4.82
CA ILE A 117 -7.99 9.49 3.64
C ILE A 117 -6.86 8.65 3.06
N ASN A 118 -5.98 8.12 3.90
CA ASN A 118 -4.87 7.29 3.44
C ASN A 118 -5.37 5.96 2.86
N MET A 119 -6.32 5.31 3.52
CA MET A 119 -6.93 4.05 3.07
C MET A 119 -7.58 4.16 1.69
N LEU A 120 -8.20 5.30 1.35
CA LEU A 120 -8.91 5.50 0.07
C LEU A 120 -8.05 5.15 -1.15
N TYR A 121 -6.78 5.54 -1.13
CA TYR A 121 -5.87 5.27 -2.24
C TYR A 121 -5.44 3.81 -2.31
N SER A 122 -5.33 3.12 -1.16
CA SER A 122 -5.07 1.68 -1.11
C SER A 122 -6.30 0.85 -1.50
N LEU A 123 -7.49 1.23 -1.06
CA LEU A 123 -8.76 0.65 -1.52
C LEU A 123 -8.90 0.76 -3.04
N ALA A 124 -8.66 1.94 -3.62
CA ALA A 124 -8.72 2.14 -5.06
C ALA A 124 -7.73 1.23 -5.83
N ARG A 125 -6.62 0.84 -5.20
CA ARG A 125 -5.58 -0.01 -5.80
C ARG A 125 -5.93 -1.50 -5.82
N PHE A 126 -6.94 -1.95 -5.06
CA PHE A 126 -7.48 -3.31 -5.24
C PHE A 126 -8.11 -3.46 -6.62
N GLY A 127 -8.82 -2.43 -7.07
CA GLY A 127 -9.41 -2.35 -8.40
C GLY A 127 -10.69 -3.18 -8.57
N VAL A 128 -11.31 -3.60 -7.48
CA VAL A 128 -12.52 -4.43 -7.46
C VAL A 128 -13.78 -3.59 -7.13
N PRO A 129 -14.97 -3.96 -7.62
CA PRO A 129 -16.20 -3.18 -7.45
C PRO A 129 -16.52 -2.83 -5.99
N GLU A 130 -16.29 -3.76 -5.06
CA GLU A 130 -16.61 -3.62 -3.64
C GLU A 130 -15.79 -2.49 -2.99
N THR A 131 -14.52 -2.36 -3.38
CA THR A 131 -13.65 -1.27 -2.91
C THR A 131 -14.01 0.06 -3.56
N GLU A 132 -14.53 0.06 -4.78
CA GLU A 132 -15.03 1.28 -5.43
C GLU A 132 -16.31 1.76 -4.75
N GLU A 133 -17.26 0.86 -4.48
CA GLU A 133 -18.50 1.16 -3.77
C GLU A 133 -18.20 1.76 -2.38
N ARG A 134 -17.23 1.18 -1.66
CA ARG A 134 -16.81 1.73 -0.37
C ARG A 134 -16.28 3.16 -0.49
N ILE A 135 -15.51 3.47 -1.53
CA ILE A 135 -15.03 4.83 -1.78
C ILE A 135 -16.19 5.76 -2.16
N GLU A 136 -17.17 5.27 -2.95
CA GLU A 136 -18.36 6.04 -3.31
C GLU A 136 -19.21 6.42 -2.09
N GLN A 137 -19.36 5.52 -1.11
CA GLN A 137 -20.04 5.82 0.16
C GLN A 137 -19.37 6.97 0.95
N LEU A 138 -18.06 7.18 0.77
CA LEU A 138 -17.32 8.24 1.45
C LEU A 138 -17.41 9.61 0.73
N LEU A 139 -18.11 9.70 -0.40
CA LEU A 139 -18.34 10.97 -1.11
C LEU A 139 -19.23 11.96 -0.35
N ASP A 140 -20.06 11.44 0.56
CA ASP A 140 -20.97 12.21 1.40
C ASP A 140 -20.54 12.20 2.89
N HIS A 141 -19.27 11.86 3.15
CA HIS A 141 -18.71 11.89 4.49
C HIS A 141 -18.75 13.31 5.08
N GLU A 142 -19.03 13.44 6.38
CA GLU A 142 -19.18 14.73 7.06
C GLU A 142 -17.90 15.58 7.06
N ASP A 143 -16.74 14.91 7.09
CA ASP A 143 -15.45 15.55 6.91
C ASP A 143 -15.19 15.84 5.41
N ASP A 144 -15.07 17.12 5.09
CA ASP A 144 -14.84 17.62 3.73
C ASP A 144 -13.54 17.08 3.09
N LEU A 145 -12.49 16.83 3.87
CA LEU A 145 -11.24 16.28 3.35
C LEU A 145 -11.40 14.81 2.96
N VAL A 146 -12.18 14.04 3.72
CA VAL A 146 -12.52 12.65 3.36
C VAL A 146 -13.30 12.65 2.05
N SER A 147 -14.37 13.45 1.95
CA SER A 147 -15.20 13.49 0.74
C SER A 147 -14.43 13.99 -0.48
N TYR A 148 -13.54 14.98 -0.31
CA TYR A 148 -12.65 15.46 -1.36
C TYR A 148 -11.69 14.36 -1.85
N ASN A 149 -11.04 13.65 -0.93
CA ASN A 149 -10.09 12.58 -1.30
C ASN A 149 -10.81 11.39 -1.92
N ALA A 150 -12.04 11.07 -1.52
CA ALA A 150 -12.84 10.02 -2.14
C ALA A 150 -13.10 10.33 -3.62
N ARG A 151 -13.46 11.58 -3.95
CA ARG A 151 -13.58 12.06 -5.34
C ARG A 151 -12.28 11.90 -6.12
N GLN A 152 -11.13 12.23 -5.52
CA GLN A 152 -9.83 12.08 -6.18
C GLN A 152 -9.47 10.61 -6.42
N ALA A 153 -9.68 9.74 -5.43
CA ALA A 153 -9.42 8.31 -5.54
C ALA A 153 -10.24 7.67 -6.67
N LEU A 154 -11.54 7.95 -6.75
CA LEU A 154 -12.40 7.48 -7.86
C LEU A 154 -11.94 8.00 -9.22
N ARG A 155 -11.58 9.28 -9.29
CA ARG A 155 -11.06 9.87 -10.53
C ARG A 155 -9.80 9.15 -11.00
N GLN A 156 -8.89 8.81 -10.09
CA GLN A 156 -7.67 8.06 -10.43
C GLN A 156 -7.98 6.63 -10.87
N LEU A 157 -8.85 5.92 -10.12
CA LEU A 157 -9.30 4.57 -10.46
C LEU A 157 -9.90 4.51 -11.87
N ARG A 158 -10.85 5.40 -12.17
CA ARG A 158 -11.55 5.46 -13.45
C ARG A 158 -10.65 5.88 -14.61
N LYS A 159 -9.61 6.70 -14.36
CA LYS A 159 -8.60 7.03 -15.37
C LYS A 159 -7.75 5.82 -15.78
N LYS A 160 -7.45 4.90 -14.86
CA LYS A 160 -6.65 3.70 -15.14
C LYS A 160 -7.40 2.63 -15.93
N ARG A 161 -8.74 2.69 -15.98
CA ARG A 161 -9.60 1.77 -16.74
C ARG A 161 -9.89 2.23 -18.17
N LYS A 162 -9.55 3.47 -18.52
CA LYS A 162 -9.66 4.03 -19.88
C LYS A 162 -8.40 3.75 -20.66
#